data_AF-A0A353Z856-F1
#
_entry.id   AF-A0A353Z856-F1
#
_cell.length_a   1.000
_cell.length_b   1.000
_cell.length_c   1.000
_cell.angle_alpha   90.00
_cell.angle_beta   90.00
_cell.angle_gamma   90.00
#
_symmetry.space_group_name_H-M   'P 1'
#
loop_
_entity.id
_entity.type
_entity.pdbx_description
1 polymer ?
#
loop_
_entity_poly.entity_id
_entity_poly.type
_entity_poly.pdbx_seq_one_letter_code
_entity_poly.pdbx_strand_id
1 'polypeptide(L)'
;MGRLTMPIRSLKITEVSVGSEQEYVMRLVTFCVVGLACLVGLRLDAKEVSGEYIEARTCDIYTGPCFANGEVGISGRQAVLGWKIDTGSWRGVELQGLGVALVISANDTLGFGGSFFTNPTVIRGILVFDARASDAQKEALESLVLSSVKGWSPEIVG
;
A
#
# COMPACT_ATOMS: atom_id res chain seq x y z
N MET A 1 -1.19 -13.70 7.82
CA MET A 1 -2.04 -13.84 6.62
C MET A 1 -3.47 -13.52 6.99
N GLY A 2 -3.96 -12.34 6.60
CA GLY A 2 -5.34 -11.91 6.90
C GLY A 2 -6.02 -11.44 5.63
N ARG A 3 -7.10 -12.12 5.23
CA ARG A 3 -7.98 -11.73 4.13
C ARG A 3 -9.21 -11.07 4.75
N LEU A 4 -9.40 -9.77 4.51
CA LEU A 4 -10.57 -9.03 4.98
C LEU A 4 -11.69 -9.18 3.96
N THR A 5 -12.74 -9.92 4.30
CA THR A 5 -14.04 -9.89 3.62
C THR A 5 -15.10 -9.64 4.67
N MET A 6 -15.92 -8.60 4.50
CA MET A 6 -17.06 -8.34 5.39
C MET A 6 -18.33 -8.12 4.56
N PRO A 7 -19.42 -8.89 4.80
CA PRO A 7 -20.68 -8.73 4.09
C PRO A 7 -21.58 -7.67 4.73
N ILE A 8 -22.31 -6.95 3.86
CA ILE A 8 -23.25 -5.87 4.18
C ILE A 8 -24.48 -6.42 4.91
N ARG A 9 -24.78 -5.87 6.10
CA ARG A 9 -25.97 -6.15 6.90
C ARG A 9 -27.17 -5.33 6.42
N SER A 10 -28.29 -6.03 6.24
CA SER A 10 -29.70 -5.66 6.50
C SER A 10 -30.28 -4.38 5.87
N LEU A 11 -31.11 -4.59 4.85
CA LEU A 11 -31.97 -3.60 4.20
C LEU A 11 -33.23 -3.37 5.06
N LYS A 12 -33.42 -2.16 5.60
CA LYS A 12 -34.74 -1.72 6.14
C LYS A 12 -35.55 -1.11 5.00
N ILE A 13 -36.58 -1.83 4.57
CA ILE A 13 -37.63 -1.31 3.68
C ILE A 13 -38.43 -0.29 4.50
N THR A 14 -38.39 0.98 4.09
CA THR A 14 -39.27 2.03 4.64
C THR A 14 -40.26 2.41 3.55
N GLU A 15 -41.53 2.48 3.93
CA GLU A 15 -42.73 2.58 3.09
C GLU A 15 -42.70 3.76 2.10
N VAL A 16 -43.19 3.51 0.89
CA VAL A 16 -43.35 4.52 -0.17
C VAL A 16 -44.75 5.11 -0.10
N SER A 17 -44.83 6.39 0.24
CA SER A 17 -46.02 7.23 0.10
C SER A 17 -46.29 7.53 -1.38
N VAL A 18 -47.52 7.34 -1.83
CA VAL A 18 -47.97 7.48 -3.23
C VAL A 18 -48.15 8.96 -3.58
N GLY A 19 -47.25 9.49 -4.41
CA GLY A 19 -47.31 10.84 -5.00
C GLY A 19 -47.78 10.83 -6.46
N SER A 20 -48.33 11.95 -6.93
CA SER A 20 -49.04 12.14 -8.20
C SER A 20 -48.25 11.81 -9.49
N GLU A 21 -48.97 11.40 -10.54
CA GLU A 21 -48.52 10.94 -11.88
C GLU A 21 -47.36 11.74 -12.53
N GLN A 22 -47.27 13.06 -12.30
CA GLN A 22 -46.24 13.93 -12.87
C GLN A 22 -44.84 13.73 -12.24
N GLU A 23 -44.76 13.29 -10.98
CA GLU A 23 -43.48 12.97 -10.33
C GLU A 23 -42.92 11.62 -10.77
N TYR A 24 -43.79 10.72 -11.25
CA TYR A 24 -43.44 9.35 -11.62
C TYR A 24 -42.52 9.29 -12.85
N VAL A 25 -42.77 10.13 -13.85
CA VAL A 25 -41.98 10.20 -15.09
C VAL A 25 -40.57 10.77 -14.82
N MET A 26 -40.48 11.83 -14.01
CA MET A 26 -39.18 12.43 -13.63
C MET A 26 -38.33 11.47 -12.78
N ARG A 27 -38.98 10.73 -11.87
CA ARG A 27 -38.33 9.67 -11.08
C ARG A 27 -37.91 8.50 -11.96
N LEU A 28 -38.73 8.06 -12.91
CA LEU A 28 -38.38 6.97 -13.85
C LEU A 28 -37.17 7.32 -14.72
N VAL A 29 -37.13 8.53 -15.30
CA VAL A 29 -35.99 8.97 -16.11
C VAL A 29 -34.73 9.05 -15.25
N THR A 30 -34.83 9.52 -14.01
CA THR A 30 -33.71 9.53 -13.05
C THR A 30 -33.24 8.11 -12.73
N PHE A 31 -34.15 7.16 -12.50
CA PHE A 31 -33.81 5.74 -12.30
C PHE A 31 -33.17 5.11 -13.53
N CYS A 32 -33.58 5.47 -14.74
CA CYS A 32 -32.97 4.99 -15.98
C CYS A 32 -31.56 5.55 -16.19
N VAL A 33 -31.32 6.83 -15.89
CA VAL A 33 -29.99 7.46 -16.01
C VAL A 33 -29.02 6.92 -14.96
N VAL A 34 -29.46 6.75 -13.71
CA VAL A 34 -28.66 6.12 -12.64
C VAL A 34 -28.44 4.63 -12.92
N GLY A 35 -29.45 3.92 -13.41
CA GLY A 35 -29.35 2.52 -13.80
C GLY A 35 -28.38 2.28 -14.96
N LEU A 36 -28.37 3.17 -15.96
CA LEU A 36 -27.44 3.12 -17.08
C LEU A 36 -25.99 3.45 -16.64
N ALA A 37 -25.81 4.40 -15.72
CA ALA A 37 -24.50 4.69 -15.13
C ALA A 37 -23.95 3.51 -14.31
N CYS A 38 -24.81 2.73 -13.65
CA CYS A 38 -24.42 1.49 -12.95
C CYS A 38 -24.08 0.33 -13.91
N LEU A 39 -24.64 0.30 -15.13
CA LEU A 39 -24.33 -0.72 -16.14
C LEU A 39 -22.99 -0.48 -16.83
N VAL A 40 -22.54 0.78 -16.91
CA VAL A 40 -21.15 1.13 -17.24
C VAL A 40 -20.30 1.01 -15.98
N GLY A 41 -20.32 -0.16 -15.36
CA GLY A 41 -19.39 -0.51 -14.31
C GLY A 41 -17.99 -0.47 -14.89
N LEU A 42 -17.29 0.66 -14.73
CA LEU A 42 -15.87 0.77 -14.99
C LEU A 42 -15.20 -0.22 -14.04
N ARG A 43 -14.94 -1.43 -14.55
CA ARG A 43 -14.08 -2.40 -13.89
C ARG A 43 -12.68 -1.81 -13.99
N LEU A 44 -12.34 -0.92 -13.05
CA LEU A 44 -10.95 -0.69 -12.71
C LEU A 44 -10.48 -2.03 -12.15
N ASP A 45 -10.03 -2.90 -13.05
CA ASP A 45 -9.23 -4.07 -12.69
C ASP A 45 -7.92 -3.48 -12.16
N ALA A 46 -7.94 -3.11 -10.88
CA ALA A 46 -6.74 -2.86 -10.14
C ALA A 46 -6.08 -4.24 -10.02
N LYS A 47 -5.35 -4.65 -11.07
CA LYS A 47 -4.44 -5.79 -11.03
C LYS A 47 -3.59 -5.61 -9.78
N GLU A 48 -3.94 -6.33 -8.72
CA GLU A 48 -3.25 -6.22 -7.45
C GLU A 48 -1.82 -6.70 -7.67
N VAL A 49 -0.85 -5.84 -7.36
CA VAL A 49 0.56 -6.19 -7.46
C VAL A 49 0.83 -7.29 -6.43
N SER A 50 1.32 -8.43 -6.89
CA SER A 50 1.64 -9.58 -6.04
C SER A 50 3.07 -10.06 -6.27
N GLY A 51 3.67 -10.61 -5.21
CA GLY A 51 5.02 -11.14 -5.25
C GLY A 51 5.62 -11.29 -3.86
N GLU A 52 6.93 -11.17 -3.79
CA GLU A 52 7.72 -11.45 -2.59
C GLU A 52 8.23 -10.15 -1.95
N TYR A 53 8.23 -10.11 -0.62
CA TYR A 53 8.80 -9.03 0.18
C TYR A 53 9.81 -9.61 1.16
N ILE A 54 10.97 -8.99 1.26
CA ILE A 54 11.99 -9.30 2.26
C ILE A 54 12.47 -8.03 2.96
N GLU A 55 12.77 -8.17 4.24
CA GLU A 55 13.33 -7.11 5.04
C GLU A 55 14.48 -7.66 5.88
N ALA A 56 15.66 -7.09 5.68
CA ALA A 56 16.85 -7.39 6.45
C ALA A 56 17.26 -6.14 7.22
N ARG A 57 17.40 -6.25 8.54
CA ARG A 57 17.82 -5.16 9.42
C ARG A 57 19.14 -5.53 10.10
N THR A 58 19.87 -4.51 10.55
CA THR A 58 21.09 -4.72 11.36
C THR A 58 20.81 -5.08 12.82
N CYS A 59 19.54 -5.04 13.24
CA CYS A 59 19.04 -5.56 14.51
C CYS A 59 18.08 -6.73 14.30
N ASP A 60 17.99 -7.61 15.29
CA ASP A 60 17.03 -8.70 15.33
C ASP A 60 15.65 -8.18 15.78
N ILE A 61 14.68 -8.18 14.87
CA ILE A 61 13.30 -7.74 15.16
C ILE A 61 12.37 -8.85 15.68
N TYR A 62 12.75 -10.11 15.47
CA TYR A 62 12.00 -11.29 15.92
C TYR A 62 12.71 -12.01 17.06
N THR A 63 13.14 -11.25 18.06
CA THR A 63 13.91 -11.76 19.19
C THR A 63 13.21 -11.51 20.52
N GLY A 64 13.69 -12.20 21.56
CA GLY A 64 13.20 -12.02 22.92
C GLY A 64 13.60 -10.65 23.48
N PRO A 65 12.89 -10.16 24.53
CA PRO A 65 13.12 -8.83 25.09
C PRO A 65 14.58 -8.55 25.48
N CYS A 66 15.31 -9.56 25.98
CA CYS A 66 16.71 -9.40 26.39
C CYS A 66 17.66 -9.04 25.25
N PHE A 67 17.44 -9.60 24.05
CA PHE A 67 18.25 -9.29 22.88
C PHE A 67 17.82 -7.94 22.28
N ALA A 68 16.51 -7.69 22.17
CA ALA A 68 15.99 -6.41 21.72
C ALA A 68 16.52 -5.24 22.58
N ASN A 69 16.51 -5.38 23.91
CA ASN A 69 17.09 -4.41 24.86
C ASN A 69 18.58 -4.15 24.63
N GLY A 70 19.34 -5.18 24.24
CA GLY A 70 20.78 -5.09 24.00
C GLY A 70 21.14 -4.38 22.70
N GLU A 71 20.19 -4.23 21.78
CA GLU A 71 20.42 -3.65 20.46
C GLU A 71 19.81 -2.26 20.29
N VAL A 72 18.72 -1.95 21.01
CA VAL A 72 18.07 -0.63 20.96
C VAL A 72 19.07 0.48 21.32
N GLY A 73 19.17 1.48 20.45
CA GLY A 73 20.07 2.62 20.54
C GLY A 73 21.49 2.36 20.01
N ILE A 74 21.88 1.10 19.83
CA ILE A 74 23.25 0.69 19.46
C ILE A 74 23.30 0.12 18.03
N SER A 75 22.29 -0.66 17.63
CA SER A 75 22.16 -1.28 16.30
C SER A 75 20.84 -0.89 15.63
N GLY A 76 20.49 -1.54 14.51
CA GLY A 76 19.19 -1.40 13.85
C GLY A 76 18.99 -0.09 13.10
N ARG A 77 20.07 0.63 12.79
CA ARG A 77 20.01 1.92 12.07
C ARG A 77 19.99 1.73 10.56
N GLN A 78 20.23 0.53 10.04
CA GLN A 78 20.25 0.24 8.62
C GLN A 78 19.32 -0.93 8.31
N ALA A 79 18.70 -0.86 7.13
CA ALA A 79 17.91 -1.95 6.60
C ALA A 79 17.98 -2.00 5.08
N VAL A 80 17.75 -3.19 4.54
CA VAL A 80 17.50 -3.44 3.12
C VAL A 80 16.11 -4.07 3.00
N LEU A 81 15.24 -3.40 2.26
CA LEU A 81 13.90 -3.87 1.94
C LEU A 81 13.88 -4.25 0.46
N GLY A 82 13.34 -5.41 0.12
CA GLY A 82 13.30 -5.90 -1.25
C GLY A 82 11.88 -6.29 -1.65
N TRP A 83 11.48 -5.86 -2.84
CA TRP A 83 10.24 -6.27 -3.49
C TRP A 83 10.57 -6.94 -4.82
N LYS A 84 10.03 -8.15 -5.02
CA LYS A 84 10.04 -8.83 -6.31
C LYS A 84 8.59 -9.00 -6.74
N ILE A 85 8.25 -8.48 -7.92
CA ILE A 85 6.89 -8.49 -8.44
C ILE A 85 6.74 -9.72 -9.33
N ASP A 86 5.86 -10.64 -8.96
CA ASP A 86 5.60 -11.83 -9.77
C ASP A 86 4.51 -11.56 -10.82
N THR A 87 3.47 -10.81 -10.44
CA THR A 87 2.40 -10.39 -11.37
C THR A 87 1.81 -9.04 -10.98
N GLY A 88 1.26 -8.33 -11.96
CA GLY A 88 0.45 -7.13 -11.74
C GLY A 88 1.02 -5.88 -12.40
N SER A 89 0.21 -4.82 -12.32
CA SER A 89 0.54 -3.50 -12.85
C SER A 89 0.31 -2.45 -11.79
N TRP A 90 1.14 -1.42 -11.76
CA TRP A 90 0.97 -0.29 -10.86
C TRP A 90 0.69 0.97 -11.66
N ARG A 91 -0.45 1.62 -11.38
CA ARG A 91 -0.88 2.85 -12.08
C ARG A 91 -0.85 2.74 -13.61
N GLY A 92 -1.20 1.57 -14.15
CA GLY A 92 -1.21 1.29 -15.59
C GLY A 92 0.14 0.88 -16.19
N VAL A 93 1.21 0.79 -15.39
CA VAL A 93 2.53 0.30 -15.82
C VAL A 93 2.69 -1.16 -15.39
N GLU A 94 2.97 -2.06 -16.33
CA GLU A 94 3.23 -3.47 -16.03
C GLU A 94 4.59 -3.63 -15.35
N LEU A 95 4.60 -4.30 -14.20
CA LEU A 95 5.79 -4.49 -13.35
C LEU A 95 6.18 -5.96 -13.17
N GLN A 96 5.48 -6.86 -13.85
CA GLN A 96 5.71 -8.30 -13.76
C GLN A 96 7.18 -8.67 -14.00
N GLY A 97 7.73 -9.48 -13.09
CA GLY A 97 9.08 -10.02 -13.15
C GLY A 97 10.18 -9.01 -12.80
N LEU A 98 9.83 -7.77 -12.44
CA LEU A 98 10.79 -6.77 -11.99
C LEU A 98 10.97 -6.82 -10.47
N GLY A 99 12.11 -6.29 -10.03
CA GLY A 99 12.40 -6.08 -8.62
C GLY A 99 12.88 -4.65 -8.33
N VAL A 100 12.74 -4.27 -7.07
CA VAL A 100 13.30 -3.03 -6.52
C VAL A 100 13.74 -3.29 -5.10
N ALA A 101 14.88 -2.74 -4.71
CA ALA A 101 15.35 -2.75 -3.33
C ALA A 101 15.48 -1.31 -2.82
N LEU A 102 15.09 -1.09 -1.57
CA LEU A 102 15.30 0.14 -0.83
C LEU A 102 16.34 -0.13 0.25
N VAL A 103 17.48 0.56 0.17
CA VAL A 103 18.51 0.53 1.21
C VAL A 103 18.37 1.80 2.01
N ILE A 104 18.26 1.70 3.33
CA ILE A 104 18.06 2.84 4.22
C ILE A 104 19.08 2.92 5.34
N SER A 105 19.30 4.15 5.79
CA SER A 105 20.02 4.47 7.01
C SER A 105 19.27 5.54 7.80
N ALA A 106 19.10 5.30 9.09
CA ALA A 106 18.47 6.21 10.03
C ALA A 106 19.47 6.76 11.06
N ASN A 107 19.11 7.86 11.72
CA ASN A 107 19.87 8.42 12.83
C ASN A 107 19.69 7.68 14.16
N ASP A 108 18.65 6.85 14.28
CA ASP A 108 18.37 6.01 15.44
C ASP A 108 17.86 4.63 14.99
N THR A 109 17.67 3.73 15.94
CA THR A 109 17.16 2.37 15.72
C THR A 109 15.82 2.42 15.01
N LEU A 110 15.71 1.70 13.89
CA LEU A 110 14.46 1.51 13.18
C LEU A 110 13.57 0.59 14.03
N GLY A 111 12.61 1.19 14.73
CA GLY A 111 11.64 0.49 15.56
C GLY A 111 10.22 0.92 15.19
N PHE A 112 9.26 0.02 15.38
CA PHE A 112 7.85 0.41 15.42
C PHE A 112 7.55 0.86 16.85
N GLY A 113 6.93 2.04 16.99
CA GLY A 113 6.60 2.64 18.29
C GLY A 113 6.03 1.62 19.30
N GLY A 114 6.48 1.74 20.55
CA GLY A 114 6.20 0.81 21.63
C GLY A 114 6.89 1.27 22.92
N SER A 115 7.17 0.37 23.86
CA SER A 115 7.84 0.70 25.13
C SER A 115 9.32 1.11 24.99
N PHE A 116 9.87 1.03 23.78
CA PHE A 116 11.25 1.42 23.47
C PHE A 116 11.31 2.88 23.02
N PHE A 117 12.15 3.68 23.68
CA PHE A 117 12.43 5.06 23.28
C PHE A 117 13.34 5.06 22.07
N THR A 118 12.77 5.06 20.87
CA THR A 118 13.49 5.24 19.59
C THR A 118 12.83 6.37 18.82
N ASN A 119 13.63 7.20 18.15
CA ASN A 119 13.13 8.33 17.38
C ASN A 119 13.95 8.52 16.09
N PRO A 120 13.74 7.64 15.08
CA PRO A 120 14.39 7.77 13.79
C PRO A 120 13.76 8.93 12.99
N THR A 121 14.18 10.17 13.27
CA THR A 121 13.66 11.40 12.63
C THR A 121 14.26 11.68 11.26
N VAL A 122 15.47 11.15 11.00
CA VAL A 122 16.16 11.32 9.72
C VAL A 122 16.41 9.94 9.15
N ILE A 123 15.75 9.64 8.04
CA ILE A 123 15.92 8.39 7.32
C ILE A 123 16.29 8.73 5.88
N ARG A 124 17.48 8.30 5.47
CA ARG A 124 17.98 8.45 4.10
C ARG A 124 17.90 7.09 3.41
N GLY A 125 17.52 7.10 2.15
CA GLY A 125 17.36 5.88 1.36
C GLY A 125 17.91 6.01 -0.04
N ILE A 126 18.26 4.88 -0.64
CA ILE A 126 18.52 4.76 -2.07
C ILE A 126 17.67 3.63 -2.64
N LEU A 127 17.13 3.84 -3.83
CA LEU A 127 16.41 2.80 -4.57
C LEU A 127 17.37 2.15 -5.58
N VAL A 128 17.41 0.82 -5.55
CA VAL A 128 18.13 0.00 -6.51
C VAL A 128 17.10 -0.73 -7.36
N PHE A 129 16.99 -0.33 -8.61
CA PHE A 129 16.05 -0.91 -9.56
C PHE A 129 16.67 -2.09 -10.32
N ASP A 130 15.81 -3.01 -10.75
CA ASP A 130 16.21 -4.02 -11.74
C ASP A 130 16.76 -3.35 -13.01
N ALA A 131 17.90 -3.82 -13.50
CA ALA A 131 18.56 -3.28 -14.69
C ALA A 131 17.68 -3.35 -15.96
N ARG A 132 16.69 -4.25 -15.97
CA ARG A 132 15.74 -4.42 -17.08
C ARG A 132 14.59 -3.40 -17.06
N ALA A 133 14.41 -2.66 -15.97
CA ALA A 133 13.32 -1.71 -15.82
C ALA A 133 13.53 -0.48 -16.71
N SER A 134 12.51 -0.16 -17.52
CA SER A 134 12.42 1.13 -18.22
C SER A 134 12.20 2.30 -17.26
N ASP A 135 12.38 3.53 -17.71
CA ASP A 135 12.24 4.70 -16.83
C ASP A 135 10.81 4.86 -16.27
N ALA A 136 9.78 4.61 -17.09
CA ALA A 136 8.39 4.56 -16.63
C ALA A 136 8.15 3.46 -15.57
N GLN A 137 8.86 2.33 -15.67
CA GLN A 137 8.78 1.27 -14.67
C GLN A 137 9.53 1.63 -13.39
N LYS A 138 10.65 2.37 -13.46
CA LYS A 138 11.36 2.86 -12.27
C LYS A 138 10.48 3.83 -11.48
N GLU A 139 9.84 4.79 -12.14
CA GLU A 139 8.91 5.74 -11.49
C GLU A 139 7.71 5.00 -10.86
N ALA A 140 7.17 3.99 -11.56
CA ALA A 140 6.10 3.17 -11.03
C ALA A 140 6.57 2.36 -9.80
N LEU A 141 7.75 1.74 -9.85
CA LEU A 141 8.35 0.99 -8.74
C LEU A 141 8.65 1.89 -7.53
N GLU A 142 9.19 3.10 -7.76
CA GLU A 142 9.42 4.08 -6.71
C GLU A 142 8.11 4.44 -6.01
N SER A 143 7.07 4.80 -6.78
CA SER A 143 5.78 5.15 -6.20
C SER A 143 5.10 3.98 -5.48
N LEU A 144 5.32 2.75 -5.95
CA LEU A 144 4.88 1.51 -5.26
C LEU A 144 5.59 1.39 -3.90
N VAL A 145 6.92 1.48 -3.88
CA VAL A 145 7.73 1.41 -2.66
C VAL A 145 7.31 2.49 -1.67
N LEU A 146 7.22 3.75 -2.10
CA LEU A 146 6.81 4.87 -1.26
C LEU A 146 5.39 4.71 -0.71
N SER A 147 4.48 4.08 -1.46
CA SER A 147 3.13 3.77 -0.96
C SER A 147 3.10 2.66 0.11
N SER A 148 4.11 1.79 0.11
CA SER A 148 4.23 0.65 1.02
C SER A 148 4.89 1.01 2.35
N VAL A 149 5.79 2.00 2.37
CA VAL A 149 6.46 2.50 3.59
C VAL A 149 5.56 3.49 4.33
N LYS A 150 4.53 2.97 5.01
CA LYS A 150 3.60 3.80 5.80
C LYS A 150 4.24 4.26 7.11
N GLY A 151 4.17 5.56 7.39
CA GLY A 151 4.55 6.16 8.68
C GLY A 151 5.91 6.85 8.72
N TRP A 152 6.71 6.73 7.65
CA TRP A 152 7.96 7.46 7.47
C TRP A 152 8.34 7.46 5.98
N SER A 153 8.76 8.62 5.47
CA SER A 153 9.25 8.74 4.09
C SER A 153 10.76 8.93 4.16
N PRO A 154 11.57 7.99 3.64
CA PRO A 154 12.99 8.25 3.50
C PRO A 154 13.20 9.40 2.51
N GLU A 155 14.18 10.24 2.78
CA GLU A 155 14.75 11.11 1.76
C GLU A 155 15.52 10.21 0.78
N ILE A 156 15.03 10.09 -0.44
CA ILE A 156 15.69 9.31 -1.49
C ILE A 156 16.81 10.16 -2.08
N VAL A 157 18.04 9.66 -1.96
CA VAL A 157 19.25 10.34 -2.44
C VAL A 157 19.83 9.54 -3.61
N GLY A 158 19.40 9.81 -4.83
CA GLY A 158 19.88 9.08 -6.02
C GLY A 158 19.15 9.43 -7.29
#